data_AF-A0A2Y9CAK6-F1
#
_entry.id   AF-A0A2Y9CAK6-F1
#
_cell.length_a   1.000
_cell.length_b   1.000
_cell.length_c   1.000
_cell.angle_alpha   90.00
_cell.angle_beta   90.00
_cell.angle_gamma   90.00
#
_symmetry.space_group_name_H-M   'P 1'
#
loop_
_entity.id
_entity.type
_entity.pdbx_description
1 polymer ?
#
loop_
_entity_poly.entity_id
_entity_poly.type
_entity_poly.pdbx_seq_one_letter_code
_entity_poly.pdbx_strand_id
1 'polypeptide(L)'
;MYEGNPVDLQMESVISADGIFDDTSHHCQVFKYDLEEDYIYLLLKEDQLTAISLDAKYQCYISTKKELLYCTGVVKERYQCEHGDMIVFKIKNGFYNVSGVKRPVKRK
;
A
#
# COMPACT_ATOMS: atom_id res chain seq x y z
N MET A 1 10.47 14.31 1.83
CA MET A 1 9.13 13.70 2.03
C MET A 1 8.94 12.62 0.97
N TYR A 2 8.10 11.62 1.23
CA TYR A 2 8.02 10.39 0.42
C TYR A 2 7.32 10.56 -0.94
N GLU A 3 6.88 11.77 -1.27
CA GLU A 3 6.15 12.11 -2.48
C GLU A 3 6.89 11.66 -3.74
N GLY A 4 6.13 11.09 -4.67
CA GLY A 4 6.62 10.55 -5.93
C GLY A 4 7.27 9.17 -5.82
N ASN A 5 7.53 8.63 -4.62
CA ASN A 5 8.10 7.29 -4.50
C ASN A 5 7.06 6.22 -4.88
N PRO A 6 7.49 5.14 -5.58
CA PRO A 6 6.62 4.01 -5.88
C PRO A 6 6.26 3.24 -4.61
N VAL A 7 5.04 2.74 -4.60
CA VAL A 7 4.43 2.01 -3.49
C VAL A 7 3.86 0.70 -4.01
N ASP A 8 4.20 -0.39 -3.33
CA ASP A 8 3.51 -1.66 -3.50
C ASP A 8 2.55 -1.84 -2.32
N LEU A 9 1.24 -1.82 -2.62
CA LEU A 9 0.18 -1.98 -1.63
C LEU A 9 -0.39 -3.40 -1.73
N GLN A 10 -0.18 -4.22 -0.71
CA GLN A 10 -0.59 -5.62 -0.68
C GLN A 10 -1.68 -5.83 0.36
N MET A 11 -2.76 -6.50 -0.04
CA MET A 11 -3.79 -6.89 0.93
C MET A 11 -3.22 -7.94 1.89
N GLU A 12 -3.38 -7.73 3.19
CA GLU A 12 -3.06 -8.77 4.17
C GLU A 12 -4.14 -9.86 4.07
N SER A 13 -3.74 -11.07 3.66
CA SER A 13 -4.69 -12.16 3.43
C SER A 13 -5.43 -12.53 4.70
N VAL A 14 -6.77 -12.53 4.63
CA VAL A 14 -7.62 -13.14 5.65
C VAL A 14 -7.68 -14.63 5.30
N ILE A 15 -7.19 -15.49 6.20
CA ILE A 15 -7.33 -16.94 6.06
C ILE A 15 -8.82 -17.26 6.05
N SER A 16 -9.40 -17.39 4.86
CA SER A 16 -10.68 -18.08 4.69
C SER A 16 -10.41 -19.57 4.76
N ALA A 17 -11.36 -20.34 5.32
CA ALA A 17 -11.23 -21.77 5.61
C ALA A 17 -10.81 -22.64 4.40
N ASP A 18 -10.90 -22.10 3.19
CA ASP A 18 -10.59 -22.77 1.92
C ASP A 18 -9.20 -22.43 1.34
N GLY A 19 -8.34 -21.71 2.07
CA GLY A 19 -6.90 -21.59 1.73
C GLY A 19 -6.56 -20.77 0.48
N ILE A 20 -7.45 -19.87 0.03
CA ILE A 20 -7.20 -18.98 -1.09
C ILE A 20 -6.34 -17.80 -0.61
N PHE A 21 -5.08 -17.77 -1.03
CA PHE A 21 -4.17 -16.64 -0.84
C PHE A 21 -4.42 -15.63 -1.95
N ASP A 22 -5.02 -14.49 -1.64
CA ASP A 22 -5.04 -13.37 -2.60
C ASP A 22 -3.72 -12.60 -2.44
N ASP A 23 -2.72 -12.97 -3.24
CA ASP A 23 -1.39 -12.36 -3.29
C ASP A 23 -1.40 -11.08 -4.18
N THR A 24 -2.52 -10.36 -4.17
CA THR A 24 -2.75 -9.23 -5.07
C THR A 24 -1.95 -8.02 -4.58
N SER A 25 -0.97 -7.63 -5.38
CA SER A 25 -0.12 -6.46 -5.15
C SER A 25 -0.56 -5.34 -6.08
N HIS A 26 -0.93 -4.21 -5.49
CA HIS A 26 -1.40 -3.04 -6.21
C HIS A 26 -0.29 -1.99 -6.33
N HIS A 27 0.04 -1.63 -7.56
CA HIS A 27 1.09 -0.65 -7.84
C HIS A 27 0.54 0.78 -7.72
N CYS A 28 1.10 1.51 -6.75
CA CYS A 28 0.72 2.85 -6.38
C CYS A 28 1.93 3.81 -6.40
N GLN A 29 1.67 5.10 -6.24
CA GLN A 29 2.69 6.12 -6.05
C GLN A 29 2.29 7.06 -4.92
N VAL A 30 3.22 7.47 -4.06
CA VAL A 30 2.93 8.46 -3.02
C VAL A 30 2.58 9.80 -3.68
N PHE A 31 1.34 10.24 -3.50
CA PHE A 31 0.89 11.57 -3.92
C PHE A 31 1.23 12.61 -2.85
N LYS A 32 0.85 12.34 -1.60
CA LYS A 32 1.09 13.22 -0.44
C LYS A 32 1.20 12.39 0.83
N TYR A 33 1.97 12.88 1.80
CA TYR A 33 2.00 12.33 3.16
C TYR A 33 1.57 13.38 4.19
N ASP A 34 0.61 13.05 5.05
CA ASP A 34 0.14 13.86 6.16
C ASP A 34 0.67 13.31 7.48
N LEU A 35 1.55 14.08 8.13
CA LEU A 35 2.25 13.71 9.35
C LEU A 35 1.38 13.81 10.61
N GLU A 36 0.37 14.68 10.62
CA GLU A 36 -0.45 14.93 11.82
C GLU A 36 -1.47 13.81 12.03
N GLU A 37 -2.05 13.34 10.92
CA GLU A 37 -3.13 12.35 10.94
C GLU A 37 -2.69 10.93 10.55
N ASP A 38 -1.40 10.73 10.27
CA ASP A 38 -0.80 9.47 9.80
C ASP A 38 -1.48 8.93 8.52
N TYR A 39 -1.80 9.82 7.58
CA TYR A 39 -2.39 9.48 6.28
C TYR A 39 -1.39 9.56 5.13
N ILE A 40 -1.43 8.55 4.26
CA ILE A 40 -0.75 8.55 2.97
C ILE A 40 -1.78 8.61 1.86
N TYR A 41 -1.65 9.59 0.98
CA TYR A 41 -2.42 9.67 -0.26
C TYR A 41 -1.63 8.93 -1.33
N LEU A 42 -2.23 7.91 -1.91
CA LEU A 42 -1.62 7.04 -2.91
C LEU A 42 -2.39 7.17 -4.23
N LEU A 43 -1.64 7.35 -5.32
CA LEU A 43 -2.17 7.34 -6.67
C LEU A 43 -2.01 5.94 -7.26
N LEU A 44 -3.12 5.27 -7.56
CA LEU A 44 -3.17 3.95 -8.18
C LEU A 44 -2.77 4.06 -9.66
N LYS A 45 -1.93 3.14 -10.16
CA LYS A 45 -1.38 3.24 -11.52
C LYS A 45 -1.95 2.23 -12.51
N GLU A 46 -2.14 0.98 -12.10
CA GLU A 46 -2.41 -0.12 -13.04
C GLU A 46 -3.73 -0.85 -12.76
N ASP A 47 -4.22 -0.82 -11.52
CA ASP A 47 -5.43 -1.52 -11.13
C ASP A 47 -6.67 -0.63 -11.13
N GLN A 48 -7.84 -1.27 -11.11
CA GLN A 48 -9.09 -0.56 -10.87
C GLN A 48 -9.28 -0.26 -9.39
N LEU A 49 -9.75 0.95 -9.09
CA LEU A 49 -10.08 1.39 -7.74
C LEU A 49 -11.02 0.41 -7.00
N THR A 50 -11.91 -0.29 -7.71
CA THR A 50 -12.84 -1.30 -7.19
C THR A 50 -12.15 -2.51 -6.56
N ALA A 51 -10.93 -2.85 -6.98
CA ALA A 51 -10.14 -3.94 -6.41
C ALA A 51 -9.69 -3.65 -4.96
N ILE A 52 -9.61 -2.37 -4.58
CA ILE A 52 -9.09 -1.94 -3.28
C ILE A 52 -10.18 -2.00 -2.18
N SER A 53 -10.35 -3.14 -1.51
CA SER A 53 -11.25 -3.25 -0.35
C SER A 53 -11.00 -2.20 0.74
N LEU A 54 -12.06 -1.57 1.26
CA LEU A 54 -12.00 -0.65 2.41
C LEU A 54 -11.98 -1.38 3.76
N ASP A 55 -12.43 -2.64 3.78
CA ASP A 55 -12.56 -3.46 4.98
C ASP A 55 -11.34 -4.37 5.23
N ALA A 56 -10.31 -4.22 4.40
CA ALA A 56 -9.08 -5.02 4.50
C ALA A 56 -7.94 -4.24 5.16
N LYS A 57 -7.04 -4.98 5.80
CA LYS A 57 -5.73 -4.47 6.18
C LYS A 57 -4.78 -4.61 5.00
N TYR A 58 -3.88 -3.65 4.87
CA TYR A 58 -2.85 -3.71 3.84
C TYR A 58 -1.46 -3.50 4.43
N GLN A 59 -0.51 -4.13 3.76
CA GLN A 59 0.91 -3.89 3.86
C GLN A 59 1.30 -2.89 2.77
N CYS A 60 2.00 -1.83 3.16
CA CYS A 60 2.41 -0.76 2.27
C CYS A 60 3.93 -0.67 2.27
N TYR A 61 4.54 -0.91 1.11
CA TYR A 61 5.97 -0.87 0.90
C TYR A 61 6.35 0.33 0.04
N ILE A 62 7.03 1.31 0.62
CA ILE A 62 7.45 2.53 -0.07
C ILE A 62 8.92 2.39 -0.47
N SER A 63 9.17 2.31 -1.77
CA SER A 63 10.53 2.21 -2.32
C SER A 63 11.12 3.61 -2.47
N THR A 64 12.02 3.99 -1.56
CA THR A 64 12.78 5.24 -1.67
C THR A 64 14.12 5.02 -2.39
N LYS A 65 14.83 6.10 -2.74
CA LYS A 65 16.16 6.00 -3.38
C LYS A 65 17.23 5.27 -2.54
N LYS A 66 17.05 5.20 -1.22
CA LYS A 66 18.05 4.66 -0.27
C LYS A 66 17.60 3.35 0.37
N GLU A 67 16.30 3.20 0.60
CA GLU A 67 15.76 2.13 1.43
C GLU A 67 14.31 1.79 1.06
N LEU A 68 13.88 0.60 1.44
CA LEU A 68 12.50 0.15 1.35
C LEU A 68 11.85 0.35 2.72
N LEU A 69 10.83 1.20 2.77
CA LEU A 69 10.05 1.42 3.99
C LEU A 69 8.83 0.52 3.99
N TYR A 70 8.42 0.10 5.17
CA TYR A 70 7.26 -0.73 5.41
C TYR A 70 6.36 -0.12 6.47
N CYS A 71 5.07 -0.15 6.22
CA CYS A 71 4.04 0.15 7.19
C CYS A 71 2.82 -0.73 6.93
N THR A 72 1.93 -0.83 7.92
CA THR A 72 0.63 -1.49 7.76
C THR A 72 -0.47 -0.53 8.14
N GLY A 73 -1.66 -0.76 7.59
CA GLY A 73 -2.74 0.19 7.72
C GLY A 73 -4.03 -0.28 7.06
N VAL A 74 -4.97 0.65 6.93
CA VAL A 74 -6.28 0.41 6.33
C VAL A 74 -6.60 1.52 5.35
N VAL A 75 -7.33 1.20 4.29
CA VAL A 75 -7.82 2.22 3.37
C VAL A 75 -9.06 2.86 3.98
N LYS A 76 -9.04 4.19 4.12
CA LYS A 76 -10.17 4.96 4.63
C LYS A 76 -11.12 5.37 3.52
N GLU A 77 -10.55 5.86 2.43
CA GLU A 77 -11.29 6.32 1.28
C GLU A 77 -10.57 5.91 0.01
N ARG A 78 -11.35 5.73 -1.05
CA ARG A 78 -10.86 5.59 -2.40
C ARG A 78 -11.81 6.37 -3.31
N TYR A 79 -11.26 7.21 -4.17
CA TYR A 79 -12.05 8.04 -5.06
C TYR A 79 -11.26 8.40 -6.32
N GLN A 80 -11.97 8.68 -7.40
CA GLN A 80 -11.36 9.19 -8.62
C GLN A 80 -11.34 10.72 -8.58
N CYS A 81 -10.22 11.32 -8.98
CA CYS A 81 -10.06 12.77 -9.08
C CYS A 81 -9.33 13.16 -10.38
N GLU A 82 -9.09 14.45 -10.59
CA GLU A 82 -8.37 14.96 -11.77
C GLU A 82 -6.95 14.39 -11.92
N HIS A 83 -6.33 13.98 -10.81
CA HIS A 83 -5.00 13.38 -10.80
C HIS A 83 -5.02 11.87 -11.08
N GLY A 84 -6.20 11.24 -11.09
CA GLY A 84 -6.42 9.80 -11.25
C GLY A 84 -7.07 9.15 -10.03
N ASP A 85 -6.87 7.84 -9.94
CA ASP A 85 -7.46 6.98 -8.91
C ASP A 85 -6.70 7.13 -7.58
N MET A 86 -7.35 7.75 -6.59
CA MET A 86 -6.76 8.13 -5.31
C MET A 86 -7.20 7.17 -4.20
N ILE A 87 -6.25 6.83 -3.32
CA ILE A 87 -6.44 5.98 -2.15
C ILE A 87 -5.93 6.75 -0.93
N VAL A 88 -6.77 6.89 0.10
CA VAL A 88 -6.39 7.47 1.40
C VAL A 88 -6.10 6.34 2.36
N PHE A 89 -4.82 6.12 2.64
CA PHE A 89 -4.32 5.05 3.47
C PHE A 89 -4.00 5.55 4.88
N LYS A 90 -4.68 5.02 5.89
CA LYS A 90 -4.36 5.27 7.30
C LYS A 90 -3.31 4.30 7.79
N ILE A 91 -2.18 4.83 8.20
CA ILE A 91 -1.15 4.06 8.85
C ILE A 91 -1.64 3.62 10.23
N LYS A 92 -1.49 2.34 10.56
CA LYS A 92 -1.75 1.79 11.90
C LYS A 92 -0.47 1.57 12.70
N ASN A 93 0.60 1.16 12.01
CA ASN A 93 1.92 0.99 12.62
C ASN A 93 2.87 1.97 11.92
N GLY A 94 3.69 2.70 12.68
CA GLY A 94 4.67 3.62 12.10
C GLY A 94 5.61 2.98 11.07
N PHE A 95 6.43 3.79 10.41
CA PHE A 95 7.34 3.28 9.38
C PHE A 95 8.51 2.50 9.97
N TYR A 96 8.77 1.33 9.39
CA TYR A 96 9.95 0.53 9.66
C TYR A 96 10.81 0.43 8.40
N ASN A 97 12.13 0.43 8.57
CA ASN A 97 13.04 0.15 7.47
C ASN A 97 13.13 -1.35 7.24
N VAL A 98 12.91 -1.77 6.01
CA VAL A 98 13.10 -3.16 5.56
C VAL A 98 14.56 -3.37 5.16
N SER A 99 15.51 -2.94 5.99
CA SER A 99 16.93 -3.21 5.80
C SER A 99 17.22 -4.65 6.23
N GLY A 100 16.79 -5.64 5.43
CA GLY A 100 17.13 -7.05 5.64
C GLY A 100 16.07 -8.09 5.29
N VAL A 101 14.83 -7.72 4.99
CA VAL A 101 13.81 -8.70 4.57
C VAL A 101 13.98 -8.96 3.08
N LYS A 102 14.46 -10.16 2.73
CA LYS A 102 14.47 -10.65 1.35
C LYS A 102 13.04 -10.56 0.82
N ARG A 103 12.83 -9.82 -0.28
CA ARG A 103 11.56 -9.88 -1.03
C ARG A 103 11.19 -11.36 -1.20
N PRO A 104 9.94 -11.78 -0.92
CA PRO A 104 9.54 -13.14 -1.21
C PRO A 104 9.76 -13.38 -2.70
N VAL A 105 10.72 -14.25 -3.01
CA VAL A 105 11.01 -14.66 -4.38
C VAL A 105 9.80 -15.44 -4.84
N LYS A 106 9.03 -14.91 -5.80
CA LYS A 106 8.01 -15.68 -6.52
C LYS A 106 8.70 -16.95 -7.05
N ARG A 107 8.39 -18.10 -6.46
CA ARG A 107 8.76 -19.39 -7.04
C ARG A 107 7.95 -19.51 -8.33
N LYS A 108 8.66 -19.50 -9.46
CA LYS A 108 8.11 -19.90 -10.77
C LYS A 108 7.62 -21.34 -10.73
#